data_AF-A0A453ISG1-F1
#
_entry.id   AF-A0A453ISG1-F1
#
_cell.length_a   1.000
_cell.length_b   1.000
_cell.length_c   1.000
_cell.angle_alpha   90.00
_cell.angle_beta   90.00
_cell.angle_gamma   90.00
#
_symmetry.space_group_name_H-M   'P 1'
#
loop_
_entity.id
_entity.type
_entity.pdbx_description
1 polymer ?
#
loop_
_entity_poly.entity_id
_entity_poly.type
_entity_poly.pdbx_seq_one_letter_code
_entity_poly.pdbx_strand_id
1 'polypeptide(L)'
;SAVLTTAVALASRAGVRPGDAVLLLAPNCVLYPVCFFAVTAAGAVASTANPLYTPREIAKQASDARVKLVVTVAELLPKVAALRLPVILLDDAAPPAMADVTLYSDLVSGADESAYRRPPTKQSDTAGLLYSSGTTGESKGVVLTHRNFIAAATMVTSDQDERGEPPNVFLCFLPMFHIFGLSVLTFAQLQRGNAVVVMSGFAMDSVMRAVQQHRVTHVFCVPPVMIALAKHGRAGKYDLSSLKFIGSGAAPLGRDVMEVVARNFPDAEIVQGYGMTETCGIISLEYPEKGQARQFGSTGTLVVGVEAKVVDVETQNHLPPSQLGEICIRGPQIMQ
;
A
#
# COMPACT_ATOMS: atom_id res chain seq x y z
N SER A 1 16.54 -12.62 8.54
CA SER A 1 15.47 -11.63 8.32
C SER A 1 14.13 -12.36 8.26
N ALA A 2 13.07 -11.75 8.82
CA ALA A 2 11.74 -12.38 8.83
C ALA A 2 11.23 -12.73 7.41
N VAL A 3 11.55 -11.90 6.42
CA VAL A 3 11.16 -12.11 5.01
C VAL A 3 11.77 -13.38 4.43
N LEU A 4 13.09 -13.56 4.52
CA LEU A 4 13.76 -14.72 3.92
C LEU A 4 13.44 -16.02 4.67
N THR A 5 13.35 -15.97 6.00
CA THR A 5 12.87 -17.10 6.80
C THR A 5 11.46 -17.52 6.39
N THR A 6 10.55 -16.55 6.21
CA THR A 6 9.18 -16.82 5.75
C THR A 6 9.18 -17.37 4.32
N ALA A 7 9.99 -16.84 3.42
CA ALA A 7 10.09 -17.32 2.03
C ALA A 7 10.56 -18.78 1.96
N VAL A 8 11.58 -19.14 2.77
CA VAL A 8 12.05 -20.53 2.91
C VAL A 8 10.93 -21.42 3.42
N ALA A 9 10.20 -21.00 4.45
CA ALA A 9 9.12 -21.79 5.03
C ALA A 9 7.93 -21.96 4.06
N LEU A 10 7.55 -20.91 3.33
CA LEU A 10 6.51 -20.97 2.30
C LEU A 10 6.86 -22.01 1.23
N ALA A 11 8.11 -22.00 0.75
CA ALA A 11 8.54 -22.94 -0.28
C ALA A 11 8.68 -24.39 0.24
N SER A 12 9.36 -24.57 1.38
CA SER A 12 9.73 -25.90 1.87
C SER A 12 8.65 -26.62 2.68
N ARG A 13 7.74 -25.87 3.32
CA ARG A 13 6.73 -26.43 4.25
C ARG A 13 5.31 -26.22 3.75
N ALA A 14 5.00 -25.05 3.19
CA ALA A 14 3.68 -24.76 2.62
C ALA A 14 3.57 -25.13 1.12
N GLY A 15 4.66 -25.58 0.50
CA GLY A 15 4.68 -26.07 -0.88
C GLY A 15 4.50 -25.01 -1.96
N VAL A 16 4.68 -23.72 -1.63
CA VAL A 16 4.56 -22.60 -2.58
C VAL A 16 5.66 -22.67 -3.63
N ARG A 17 5.29 -22.60 -4.90
CA ARG A 17 6.22 -22.62 -6.05
C ARG A 17 6.25 -21.27 -6.77
N PRO A 18 7.32 -20.97 -7.53
CA PRO A 18 7.32 -19.81 -8.41
C PRO A 18 6.10 -19.80 -9.34
N GLY A 19 5.43 -18.65 -9.43
CA GLY A 19 4.19 -18.44 -10.19
C GLY A 19 2.89 -18.82 -9.46
N ASP A 20 2.94 -19.48 -8.30
CA ASP A 20 1.72 -19.74 -7.51
C ASP A 20 1.15 -18.43 -6.96
N ALA A 21 -0.18 -18.29 -6.94
CA ALA A 21 -0.85 -17.15 -6.33
C ALA A 21 -1.14 -17.43 -4.85
N VAL A 22 -0.72 -16.52 -3.97
CA VAL A 22 -0.99 -16.56 -2.51
C VAL A 22 -1.88 -15.38 -2.15
N LEU A 23 -3.04 -15.66 -1.55
CA LEU A 23 -3.99 -14.63 -1.13
C LEU A 23 -3.67 -14.13 0.28
N LEU A 24 -3.41 -12.84 0.41
CA LEU A 24 -3.29 -12.14 1.68
C LEU A 24 -4.64 -11.50 2.02
N LEU A 25 -5.32 -12.06 3.01
CA LEU A 25 -6.61 -11.57 3.53
C LEU A 25 -6.44 -11.27 5.03
N ALA A 26 -5.91 -10.10 5.34
CA ALA A 26 -5.68 -9.70 6.73
C ALA A 26 -5.79 -8.18 6.88
N PRO A 27 -6.13 -7.67 8.08
CA PRO A 27 -5.95 -6.27 8.40
C PRO A 27 -4.45 -5.91 8.41
N ASN A 28 -4.15 -4.62 8.50
CA ASN A 28 -2.79 -4.14 8.67
C ASN A 28 -2.17 -4.75 9.94
N CYS A 29 -0.99 -5.35 9.77
CA CYS A 29 -0.15 -5.82 10.85
C CYS A 29 1.31 -5.83 10.38
N VAL A 30 2.25 -5.97 11.31
CA VAL A 30 3.70 -6.01 10.98
C VAL A 30 4.04 -7.18 10.07
N LEU A 31 3.33 -8.30 10.18
CA LEU A 31 3.54 -9.48 9.35
C LEU A 31 3.01 -9.31 7.91
N TYR A 32 2.08 -8.39 7.66
CA TYR A 32 1.51 -8.18 6.33
C TYR A 32 2.59 -7.90 5.26
N PRO A 33 3.49 -6.90 5.42
CA PRO A 33 4.58 -6.69 4.47
C PRO A 33 5.59 -7.85 4.46
N VAL A 34 5.82 -8.51 5.60
CA VAL A 34 6.71 -9.68 5.66
C VAL A 34 6.18 -10.80 4.75
N CYS A 35 4.90 -11.11 4.83
CA CYS A 35 4.26 -12.11 3.96
C CYS A 35 4.27 -11.69 2.50
N PHE A 36 3.94 -10.44 2.18
CA PHE A 36 4.00 -9.94 0.80
C PHE A 36 5.40 -10.07 0.19
N PHE A 37 6.43 -9.63 0.92
CA PHE A 37 7.82 -9.75 0.46
C PHE A 37 8.30 -11.20 0.43
N ALA A 38 7.86 -12.05 1.34
CA ALA A 38 8.23 -13.46 1.35
C ALA A 38 7.64 -14.23 0.15
N VAL A 39 6.38 -13.97 -0.19
CA VAL A 39 5.72 -14.54 -1.38
C VAL A 39 6.49 -14.13 -2.64
N THR A 40 6.77 -12.84 -2.80
CA THR A 40 7.51 -12.34 -3.98
C THR A 40 8.97 -12.80 -3.99
N ALA A 41 9.63 -12.94 -2.84
CA ALA A 41 10.97 -13.51 -2.73
C ALA A 41 11.02 -15.01 -3.06
N ALA A 42 9.92 -15.74 -2.86
CA ALA A 42 9.75 -17.12 -3.30
C ALA A 42 9.40 -17.23 -4.81
N GLY A 43 9.29 -16.10 -5.52
CA GLY A 43 8.91 -16.05 -6.93
C GLY A 43 7.42 -16.31 -7.18
N ALA A 44 6.61 -16.32 -6.12
CA ALA A 44 5.17 -16.46 -6.16
C ALA A 44 4.49 -15.08 -6.31
N VAL A 45 3.20 -15.09 -6.63
CA VAL A 45 2.39 -13.88 -6.85
C VAL A 45 1.55 -13.59 -5.62
N ALA A 46 1.69 -12.39 -5.05
CA ALA A 46 0.85 -11.98 -3.93
C ALA A 46 -0.46 -11.35 -4.44
N SER A 47 -1.60 -11.98 -4.15
CA SER A 47 -2.91 -11.34 -4.32
C SER A 47 -3.38 -10.77 -2.99
N THR A 48 -3.89 -9.54 -2.97
CA THR A 48 -4.41 -8.91 -1.75
C THR A 48 -5.93 -8.75 -1.83
N ALA A 49 -6.62 -8.93 -0.71
CA ALA A 49 -8.07 -8.76 -0.65
C ALA A 49 -8.49 -7.91 0.55
N ASN A 50 -9.59 -7.19 0.39
CA ASN A 50 -10.19 -6.42 1.47
C ASN A 50 -10.81 -7.39 2.51
N PRO A 51 -10.39 -7.35 3.78
CA PRO A 51 -10.99 -8.13 4.87
C PRO A 51 -12.51 -7.94 5.01
N LEU A 52 -13.05 -6.81 4.54
CA LEU A 52 -14.49 -6.52 4.58
C LEU A 52 -15.28 -7.21 3.47
N TYR A 53 -14.63 -7.78 2.46
CA TYR A 53 -15.32 -8.55 1.43
C TYR A 53 -16.11 -9.72 2.02
N THR A 54 -17.20 -10.03 1.34
CA THR A 54 -18.02 -11.20 1.60
C THR A 54 -17.28 -12.47 1.16
N PRO A 55 -17.63 -13.65 1.71
CA PRO A 55 -17.07 -14.93 1.27
C PRO A 55 -17.23 -15.16 -0.25
N ARG A 56 -18.32 -14.66 -0.85
CA ARG A 56 -18.57 -14.77 -2.29
C ARG A 56 -17.59 -13.93 -3.12
N GLU A 57 -17.34 -12.69 -2.71
CA GLU A 57 -16.38 -11.81 -3.38
C GLU A 57 -14.95 -12.37 -3.27
N ILE A 58 -14.59 -12.85 -2.08
CA ILE A 58 -13.30 -13.50 -1.83
C ILE A 58 -13.16 -14.76 -2.71
N ALA A 59 -14.19 -15.60 -2.81
CA ALA A 59 -14.16 -16.78 -3.66
C ALA A 59 -14.07 -16.44 -5.16
N LYS A 60 -14.76 -15.39 -5.63
CA LYS A 60 -14.64 -14.91 -7.01
C LYS A 60 -13.20 -14.49 -7.30
N GLN A 61 -12.61 -13.67 -6.43
CA GLN A 61 -11.22 -13.23 -6.56
C GLN A 61 -10.23 -14.40 -6.49
N ALA A 62 -10.38 -15.30 -5.50
CA ALA A 62 -9.47 -16.43 -5.32
C ALA A 62 -9.50 -17.39 -6.53
N SER A 63 -10.69 -17.59 -7.12
CA SER A 63 -10.86 -18.37 -8.34
C SER A 63 -10.21 -17.70 -9.55
N ASP A 64 -10.43 -16.40 -9.73
CA ASP A 64 -9.89 -15.62 -10.85
C ASP A 64 -8.34 -15.58 -10.80
N ALA A 65 -7.79 -15.34 -9.61
CA ALA A 65 -6.36 -15.34 -9.32
C ALA A 65 -5.73 -16.75 -9.26
N ARG A 66 -6.53 -17.82 -9.30
CA ARG A 66 -6.10 -19.23 -9.15
C ARG A 66 -5.24 -19.47 -7.89
N VAL A 67 -5.70 -18.91 -6.77
CA VAL A 67 -5.01 -18.97 -5.47
C VAL A 67 -4.74 -20.41 -5.04
N LYS A 68 -3.54 -20.64 -4.50
CA LYS A 68 -3.06 -21.93 -3.98
C LYS A 68 -2.96 -21.99 -2.46
N LEU A 69 -2.85 -20.85 -1.82
CA LEU A 69 -2.61 -20.71 -0.38
C LEU A 69 -3.24 -19.40 0.10
N VAL A 70 -3.83 -19.43 1.30
CA VAL A 70 -4.38 -18.23 1.95
C VAL A 70 -3.56 -17.89 3.19
N VAL A 71 -3.22 -16.62 3.37
CA VAL A 71 -2.67 -16.07 4.61
C VAL A 71 -3.74 -15.15 5.21
N THR A 72 -4.15 -15.43 6.45
CA THR A 72 -5.26 -14.73 7.10
C THR A 72 -5.10 -14.67 8.62
N VAL A 73 -6.10 -14.14 9.31
CA VAL A 73 -6.22 -14.13 10.78
C VAL A 73 -7.44 -14.96 11.21
N ALA A 74 -7.47 -15.42 12.46
CA ALA A 74 -8.51 -16.32 12.95
C ALA A 74 -9.94 -15.74 12.78
N GLU A 75 -10.11 -14.43 12.97
CA GLU A 75 -11.39 -13.73 12.79
C GLU A 75 -11.94 -13.87 11.35
N LEU A 76 -11.06 -13.92 10.34
CA LEU A 76 -11.42 -13.96 8.93
C LEU A 76 -11.46 -15.39 8.36
N LEU A 77 -11.04 -16.39 9.15
CA LEU A 77 -11.02 -17.79 8.76
C LEU A 77 -12.37 -18.32 8.24
N PRO A 78 -13.54 -17.98 8.85
CA PRO A 78 -14.83 -18.40 8.31
C PRO A 78 -15.11 -17.91 6.89
N LYS A 79 -14.50 -16.79 6.46
CA LYS A 79 -14.71 -16.23 5.12
C LYS A 79 -14.01 -17.03 4.01
N VAL A 80 -13.01 -17.83 4.35
CA VAL A 80 -12.18 -18.59 3.39
C VAL A 80 -12.38 -20.10 3.49
N ALA A 81 -13.14 -20.58 4.48
CA ALA A 81 -13.38 -22.01 4.69
C ALA A 81 -13.95 -22.73 3.44
N ALA A 82 -14.81 -22.05 2.67
CA ALA A 82 -15.40 -22.59 1.44
C ALA A 82 -14.38 -22.80 0.30
N LEU A 83 -13.21 -22.16 0.36
CA LEU A 83 -12.17 -22.28 -0.67
C LEU A 83 -11.47 -23.65 -0.63
N ARG A 84 -11.45 -24.32 0.54
CA ARG A 84 -10.76 -25.60 0.76
C ARG A 84 -9.28 -25.56 0.32
N LEU A 85 -8.61 -24.45 0.61
CA LEU A 85 -7.18 -24.24 0.36
C LEU A 85 -6.41 -24.31 1.70
N PRO A 86 -5.12 -24.65 1.67
CA PRO A 86 -4.25 -24.51 2.84
C PRO A 86 -4.29 -23.07 3.37
N VAL A 87 -4.26 -22.92 4.69
CA VAL A 87 -4.33 -21.62 5.36
C VAL A 87 -3.18 -21.42 6.34
N ILE A 88 -2.55 -20.24 6.28
CA ILE A 88 -1.62 -19.75 7.30
C ILE A 88 -2.32 -18.70 8.14
N LEU A 89 -2.36 -18.90 9.45
CA LEU A 89 -2.88 -17.92 10.42
C LEU A 89 -1.75 -17.05 10.97
N LEU A 90 -1.92 -15.73 10.90
CA LEU A 90 -0.93 -14.76 11.38
C LEU A 90 -1.00 -14.51 12.89
N ASP A 91 -2.10 -14.88 13.54
CA ASP A 91 -2.30 -14.78 14.98
C ASP A 91 -2.06 -16.12 15.68
N ASP A 92 -1.65 -16.09 16.95
CA ASP A 92 -1.44 -17.30 17.77
C ASP A 92 -2.76 -17.83 18.36
N ALA A 93 -3.89 -17.54 17.73
CA ALA A 93 -5.17 -18.08 18.14
C ALA A 93 -5.20 -19.58 17.85
N ALA A 94 -5.69 -20.38 18.80
CA ALA A 94 -5.81 -21.82 18.61
C ALA A 94 -6.64 -22.09 17.34
N PRO A 95 -6.08 -22.78 16.33
CA PRO A 95 -6.81 -23.02 15.11
C PRO A 95 -8.04 -23.86 15.45
N PRO A 96 -9.23 -23.56 14.89
CA PRO A 96 -10.33 -24.51 14.97
C PRO A 96 -9.87 -25.83 14.38
N ALA A 97 -10.50 -26.94 14.79
CA ALA A 97 -10.21 -28.29 14.28
C ALA A 97 -10.63 -28.44 12.80
N MET A 98 -9.97 -27.69 11.94
CA MET A 98 -10.15 -27.64 10.51
C MET A 98 -8.85 -28.20 9.90
N ALA A 99 -9.01 -29.12 8.96
CA ALA A 99 -7.87 -29.67 8.24
C ALA A 99 -7.15 -28.55 7.48
N ASP A 100 -5.81 -28.59 7.49
CA ASP A 100 -4.93 -27.76 6.66
C ASP A 100 -4.78 -26.27 7.08
N VAL A 101 -4.80 -26.02 8.40
CA VAL A 101 -4.47 -24.71 8.99
C VAL A 101 -3.14 -24.79 9.74
N THR A 102 -2.20 -23.88 9.43
CA THR A 102 -0.89 -23.78 10.07
C THR A 102 -0.70 -22.39 10.69
N LEU A 103 -0.22 -22.30 11.93
CA LEU A 103 0.14 -21.01 12.52
C LEU A 103 1.41 -20.46 11.86
N TYR A 104 1.49 -19.15 11.67
CA TYR A 104 2.68 -18.49 11.13
C TYR A 104 3.91 -18.79 11.99
N SER A 105 3.75 -18.75 13.32
CA SER A 105 4.79 -19.06 14.30
C SER A 105 5.34 -20.48 14.11
N ASP A 106 4.48 -21.47 13.92
CA ASP A 106 4.87 -22.86 13.64
C ASP A 106 5.53 -23.00 12.25
N LEU A 107 4.97 -22.33 11.24
CA LEU A 107 5.49 -22.36 9.87
C LEU A 107 6.96 -21.92 9.83
N VAL A 108 7.30 -20.83 10.52
CA VAL A 108 8.66 -20.27 10.52
C VAL A 108 9.57 -20.88 11.59
N SER A 109 9.03 -21.62 12.56
CA SER A 109 9.80 -22.20 13.66
C SER A 109 10.91 -23.14 13.15
N GLY A 110 12.17 -22.81 13.47
CA GLY A 110 13.33 -23.58 13.01
C GLY A 110 13.63 -23.48 11.51
N ALA A 111 12.96 -22.59 10.75
CA ALA A 111 13.36 -22.31 9.38
C ALA A 111 14.62 -21.42 9.38
N ASP A 112 15.64 -21.83 8.61
CA ASP A 112 16.89 -21.10 8.49
C ASP A 112 16.92 -20.27 7.21
N GLU A 113 17.13 -18.96 7.33
CA GLU A 113 17.24 -18.09 6.16
C GLU A 113 18.46 -18.40 5.29
N SER A 114 19.50 -19.04 5.83
CA SER A 114 20.69 -19.48 5.07
C SER A 114 20.33 -20.49 3.98
N ALA A 115 19.19 -21.17 4.11
CA ALA A 115 18.64 -22.09 3.11
C ALA A 115 17.94 -21.37 1.96
N TYR A 116 17.73 -20.05 2.04
CA TYR A 116 17.10 -19.29 0.96
C TYR A 116 17.92 -19.38 -0.33
N ARG A 117 17.22 -19.70 -1.42
CA ARG A 117 17.77 -19.68 -2.77
C ARG A 117 16.85 -18.83 -3.61
N ARG A 118 17.37 -17.73 -4.14
CA ARG A 118 16.61 -16.84 -5.00
C ARG A 118 16.16 -17.61 -6.25
N PRO A 119 14.85 -17.70 -6.54
CA PRO A 119 14.37 -18.32 -7.77
C PRO A 119 14.78 -17.48 -9.01
N PRO A 120 14.77 -18.07 -10.21
CA PRO A 120 15.13 -17.38 -11.45
C PRO A 120 14.03 -16.38 -11.88
N THR A 121 13.86 -15.31 -11.11
CA THR A 121 12.83 -14.28 -11.28
C THR A 121 13.31 -13.13 -12.17
N LYS A 122 12.48 -12.74 -13.12
CA LYS A 122 12.68 -11.57 -14.00
C LYS A 122 11.87 -10.38 -13.49
N GLN A 123 12.28 -9.16 -13.83
CA GLN A 123 11.50 -7.98 -13.47
C GLN A 123 10.12 -7.92 -14.17
N SER A 124 9.97 -8.61 -15.30
CA SER A 124 8.71 -8.72 -16.04
C SER A 124 7.73 -9.71 -15.43
N ASP A 125 8.16 -10.51 -14.46
CA ASP A 125 7.29 -11.50 -13.81
C ASP A 125 6.30 -10.78 -12.88
N THR A 126 5.09 -11.31 -12.80
CA THR A 126 4.04 -10.80 -11.90
C THR A 126 4.51 -10.94 -10.45
N ALA A 127 4.43 -9.84 -9.70
CA ALA A 127 4.71 -9.80 -8.27
C ALA A 127 3.42 -9.68 -7.45
N GLY A 128 2.46 -8.90 -7.95
CA GLY A 128 1.21 -8.60 -7.27
C GLY A 128 0.01 -8.69 -8.20
N LEU A 129 -1.11 -9.17 -7.65
CA LEU A 129 -2.42 -9.14 -8.30
C LEU A 129 -3.44 -8.47 -7.38
N LEU A 130 -3.73 -7.19 -7.66
CA LEU A 130 -4.64 -6.38 -6.85
C LEU A 130 -5.96 -6.22 -7.59
N TYR A 131 -7.07 -6.20 -6.87
CA TYR A 131 -8.40 -6.08 -7.48
C TYR A 131 -8.92 -4.64 -7.37
N SER A 132 -9.32 -4.10 -8.51
CA SER A 132 -9.88 -2.75 -8.66
C SER A 132 -11.24 -2.85 -9.34
N SER A 133 -12.23 -2.07 -8.89
CA SER A 133 -13.54 -1.98 -9.56
C SER A 133 -13.47 -1.36 -10.96
N GLY A 134 -12.34 -0.72 -11.30
CA GLY A 134 -12.12 -0.05 -12.58
C GLY A 134 -13.24 0.95 -12.92
N THR A 135 -13.36 1.27 -14.22
CA THR A 135 -14.40 2.16 -14.76
C THR A 135 -15.69 1.43 -15.16
N THR A 136 -15.67 0.08 -15.20
CA THR A 136 -16.78 -0.75 -15.73
C THR A 136 -17.61 -1.45 -14.65
N GLY A 137 -17.35 -1.20 -13.36
CA GLY A 137 -18.14 -1.69 -12.22
C GLY A 137 -17.80 -3.11 -11.74
N GLU A 138 -17.38 -4.02 -12.62
CA GLU A 138 -16.85 -5.32 -12.21
C GLU A 138 -15.39 -5.23 -11.74
N SER A 139 -15.10 -5.84 -10.58
CA SER A 139 -13.73 -5.91 -10.06
C SER A 139 -12.83 -6.80 -10.92
N LYS A 140 -11.72 -6.24 -11.40
CA LYS A 140 -10.73 -6.91 -12.26
C LYS A 140 -9.37 -6.97 -11.56
N GLY A 141 -8.62 -8.04 -11.84
CA GLY A 141 -7.24 -8.18 -11.40
C GLY A 141 -6.29 -7.29 -12.19
N VAL A 142 -5.59 -6.41 -11.48
CA VAL A 142 -4.51 -5.56 -11.98
C VAL A 142 -3.19 -6.31 -11.81
N VAL A 143 -2.54 -6.62 -12.93
CA VAL A 143 -1.28 -7.37 -12.96
C VAL A 143 -0.12 -6.39 -12.76
N LEU A 144 0.52 -6.46 -11.59
CA LEU A 144 1.69 -5.66 -11.26
C LEU A 144 2.94 -6.54 -11.20
N THR A 145 3.93 -6.15 -11.98
CA THR A 145 5.22 -6.84 -12.05
C THR A 145 6.20 -6.36 -11.00
N HIS A 146 7.28 -7.11 -10.81
CA HIS A 146 8.44 -6.64 -10.03
C HIS A 146 8.94 -5.28 -10.52
N ARG A 147 9.01 -5.06 -11.85
CA ARG A 147 9.43 -3.77 -12.44
C ARG A 147 8.52 -2.63 -12.00
N ASN A 148 7.21 -2.86 -11.94
CA ASN A 148 6.27 -1.81 -11.57
C ASN A 148 6.48 -1.35 -10.12
N PHE A 149 6.62 -2.30 -9.18
CA PHE A 149 6.89 -1.99 -7.76
C PHE A 149 8.25 -1.32 -7.58
N ILE A 150 9.30 -1.80 -8.25
CA ILE A 150 10.64 -1.18 -8.20
C ILE A 150 10.58 0.26 -8.69
N ALA A 151 9.96 0.50 -9.84
CA ALA A 151 9.82 1.84 -10.41
C ALA A 151 9.03 2.76 -9.46
N ALA A 152 7.82 2.35 -9.05
CA ALA A 152 6.98 3.14 -8.16
C ALA A 152 7.68 3.45 -6.83
N ALA A 153 8.39 2.49 -6.23
CA ALA A 153 9.11 2.71 -4.97
C ALA A 153 10.16 3.80 -5.09
N THR A 154 10.97 3.77 -6.16
CA THR A 154 11.98 4.81 -6.43
C THR A 154 11.36 6.17 -6.75
N MET A 155 10.22 6.19 -7.46
CA MET A 155 9.49 7.43 -7.77
C MET A 155 8.91 8.10 -6.52
N VAL A 156 8.38 7.32 -5.58
CA VAL A 156 7.79 7.84 -4.33
C VAL A 156 8.85 8.46 -3.42
N THR A 157 10.10 8.02 -3.54
CA THR A 157 11.18 8.38 -2.62
C THR A 157 12.20 9.34 -3.22
N SER A 158 12.14 9.60 -4.53
CA SER A 158 13.10 10.47 -5.23
C SER A 158 13.22 11.85 -4.62
N ASP A 159 12.10 12.46 -4.24
CA ASP A 159 12.08 13.82 -3.72
C ASP A 159 12.74 13.89 -2.32
N GLN A 160 12.59 12.81 -1.53
CA GLN A 160 13.27 12.69 -0.24
C GLN A 160 14.79 12.58 -0.42
N ASP A 161 15.24 11.85 -1.46
CA ASP A 161 16.66 11.68 -1.77
C ASP A 161 17.27 12.97 -2.34
N GLU A 162 16.57 13.64 -3.26
CA GLU A 162 16.98 14.92 -3.84
C GLU A 162 17.17 15.99 -2.76
N ARG A 163 16.29 16.01 -1.75
CA ARG A 163 16.38 16.93 -0.60
C ARG A 163 17.36 16.49 0.47
N GLY A 164 17.97 15.30 0.35
CA GLY A 164 18.85 14.74 1.35
C GLY A 164 18.16 14.54 2.70
N GLU A 165 16.88 14.17 2.70
CA GLU A 165 16.13 13.98 3.94
C GLU A 165 16.72 12.82 4.76
N PRO A 166 16.79 12.95 6.10
CA PRO A 166 17.17 11.83 6.94
C PRO A 166 16.11 10.71 6.88
N PRO A 167 16.39 9.52 7.45
CA PRO A 167 15.38 8.48 7.62
C PRO A 167 14.14 9.02 8.34
N ASN A 168 12.99 8.87 7.70
CA ASN A 168 11.70 9.35 8.16
C ASN A 168 10.92 8.26 8.91
N VAL A 169 9.90 8.68 9.68
CA VAL A 169 8.99 7.77 10.37
C VAL A 169 7.57 7.98 9.83
N PHE A 170 7.07 6.99 9.09
CA PHE A 170 5.74 6.99 8.48
C PHE A 170 4.73 6.29 9.37
N LEU A 171 3.52 6.84 9.49
CA LEU A 171 2.39 6.15 10.09
C LEU A 171 1.52 5.52 9.02
N CYS A 172 1.32 4.19 9.08
CA CYS A 172 0.52 3.43 8.15
C CYS A 172 -0.72 2.84 8.84
N PHE A 173 -1.83 3.58 8.75
CA PHE A 173 -3.18 3.05 8.99
C PHE A 173 -3.97 2.87 7.69
N LEU A 174 -3.42 3.30 6.55
CA LEU A 174 -4.02 3.04 5.24
C LEU A 174 -3.93 1.55 4.91
N PRO A 175 -4.98 0.94 4.34
CA PRO A 175 -4.98 -0.50 4.15
C PRO A 175 -3.86 -1.00 3.24
N MET A 176 -3.06 -1.95 3.72
CA MET A 176 -1.97 -2.60 2.97
C MET A 176 -2.48 -3.62 1.94
N PHE A 177 -3.77 -3.95 1.94
CA PHE A 177 -4.39 -4.68 0.83
C PHE A 177 -4.69 -3.78 -0.38
N HIS A 178 -4.63 -2.46 -0.21
CA HIS A 178 -4.78 -1.47 -1.27
C HIS A 178 -3.42 -0.92 -1.70
N ILE A 179 -3.26 -0.56 -2.97
CA ILE A 179 -1.95 -0.16 -3.53
C ILE A 179 -1.31 1.02 -2.78
N PHE A 180 -2.13 1.93 -2.25
CA PHE A 180 -1.65 3.12 -1.55
C PHE A 180 -0.94 2.75 -0.23
N GLY A 181 -1.56 1.91 0.60
CA GLY A 181 -0.91 1.42 1.83
C GLY A 181 0.27 0.50 1.52
N LEU A 182 0.13 -0.35 0.49
CA LEU A 182 1.14 -1.34 0.12
C LEU A 182 2.39 -0.73 -0.52
N SER A 183 2.23 -0.12 -1.69
CA SER A 183 3.34 0.35 -2.52
C SER A 183 3.93 1.65 -1.97
N VAL A 184 3.10 2.66 -1.71
CA VAL A 184 3.57 4.01 -1.37
C VAL A 184 4.02 4.11 0.09
N LEU A 185 3.22 3.62 1.05
CA LEU A 185 3.57 3.77 2.48
C LEU A 185 4.45 2.68 3.04
N THR A 186 4.42 1.49 2.46
CA THR A 186 5.13 0.35 3.04
C THR A 186 6.35 -0.01 2.19
N PHE A 187 6.15 -0.42 0.93
CA PHE A 187 7.26 -0.83 0.08
C PHE A 187 8.27 0.31 -0.10
N ALA A 188 7.84 1.44 -0.66
CA ALA A 188 8.74 2.54 -1.01
C ALA A 188 9.53 3.03 0.20
N GLN A 189 8.86 3.20 1.34
CA GLN A 189 9.49 3.74 2.54
C GLN A 189 10.48 2.75 3.15
N LEU A 190 10.13 1.46 3.24
CA LEU A 190 11.05 0.44 3.74
C LEU A 190 12.27 0.27 2.82
N GLN A 191 12.10 0.37 1.50
CA GLN A 191 13.19 0.25 0.54
C GLN A 191 14.22 1.39 0.68
N ARG A 192 13.77 2.61 0.97
CA ARG A 192 14.65 3.76 1.25
C ARG A 192 15.34 3.66 2.62
N GLY A 193 14.81 2.85 3.53
CA GLY A 193 15.30 2.73 4.91
C GLY A 193 14.56 3.62 5.92
N ASN A 194 13.37 4.12 5.56
CA ASN A 194 12.46 4.79 6.50
C ASN A 194 11.78 3.76 7.42
N ALA A 195 11.29 4.21 8.57
CA ALA A 195 10.50 3.40 9.49
C ALA A 195 9.00 3.51 9.17
N VAL A 196 8.26 2.42 9.35
CA VAL A 196 6.79 2.39 9.19
C VAL A 196 6.14 1.89 10.49
N VAL A 197 5.41 2.78 11.16
CA VAL A 197 4.58 2.46 12.33
C VAL A 197 3.23 1.96 11.84
N VAL A 198 2.92 0.69 12.10
CA VAL A 198 1.70 0.05 11.58
C VAL A 198 0.55 0.18 12.57
N MET A 199 -0.61 0.57 12.07
CA MET A 199 -1.88 0.54 12.80
C MET A 199 -2.89 -0.30 12.01
N SER A 200 -3.68 -1.11 12.72
CA SER A 200 -4.73 -1.95 12.11
C SER A 200 -5.82 -1.14 11.42
N GLY A 201 -6.03 0.10 11.84
CA GLY A 201 -6.98 1.04 11.24
C GLY A 201 -6.89 2.44 11.84
N PHE A 202 -7.69 3.36 11.30
CA PHE A 202 -7.73 4.74 11.74
C PHE A 202 -8.57 4.92 13.02
N ALA A 203 -7.97 5.55 14.02
CA ALA A 203 -8.67 6.10 15.18
C ALA A 203 -7.93 7.36 15.64
N MET A 204 -8.60 8.52 15.68
CA MET A 204 -7.94 9.82 15.85
C MET A 204 -7.04 9.90 17.10
N ASP A 205 -7.55 9.50 18.26
CA ASP A 205 -6.79 9.51 19.52
C ASP A 205 -5.54 8.63 19.44
N SER A 206 -5.68 7.43 18.87
CA SER A 206 -4.61 6.47 18.69
C SER A 206 -3.55 6.98 17.70
N VAL A 207 -3.98 7.65 16.62
CA VAL A 207 -3.08 8.30 15.66
C VAL A 207 -2.25 9.38 16.34
N MET A 208 -2.89 10.30 17.07
CA MET A 208 -2.17 11.38 17.75
C MET A 208 -1.20 10.85 18.81
N ARG A 209 -1.61 9.80 19.55
CA ARG A 209 -0.74 9.10 20.50
C ARG A 209 0.45 8.44 19.81
N ALA A 210 0.23 7.76 18.67
CA ALA A 210 1.30 7.12 17.91
C ALA A 210 2.29 8.15 17.35
N VAL A 211 1.80 9.32 16.90
CA VAL A 211 2.66 10.43 16.47
C VAL A 211 3.61 10.86 17.58
N GLN A 212 3.08 11.10 18.78
CA GLN A 212 3.90 11.48 19.94
C GLN A 212 4.88 10.34 20.34
N GLN A 213 4.37 9.12 20.49
CA GLN A 213 5.13 7.98 21.02
C GLN A 213 6.28 7.56 20.11
N HIS A 214 6.05 7.54 18.79
CA HIS A 214 7.02 7.07 17.81
C HIS A 214 7.71 8.20 17.06
N ARG A 215 7.43 9.47 17.42
CA ARG A 215 7.93 10.67 16.75
C ARG A 215 7.70 10.63 15.24
N VAL A 216 6.48 10.27 14.83
CA VAL A 216 6.10 10.17 13.41
C VAL A 216 6.37 11.50 12.72
N THR A 217 7.02 11.44 11.55
CA THR A 217 7.30 12.61 10.70
C THR A 217 6.33 12.74 9.54
N HIS A 218 5.79 11.62 9.04
CA HIS A 218 4.92 11.59 7.86
C HIS A 218 3.62 10.83 8.12
N VAL A 219 2.50 11.46 7.78
CA VAL A 219 1.18 10.83 7.74
C VAL A 219 0.63 10.99 6.33
N PHE A 220 0.25 9.87 5.71
CA PHE A 220 -0.59 9.89 4.52
C PHE A 220 -1.96 9.37 4.87
N CYS A 221 -2.99 9.98 4.30
CA CYS A 221 -4.37 9.68 4.62
C CYS A 221 -5.30 9.88 3.42
N VAL A 222 -6.60 9.80 3.69
CA VAL A 222 -7.67 9.98 2.70
C VAL A 222 -8.55 11.18 3.10
N PRO A 223 -9.34 11.77 2.19
CA PRO A 223 -10.10 12.98 2.47
C PRO A 223 -10.98 12.96 3.73
N PRO A 224 -11.67 11.84 4.09
CA PRO A 224 -12.40 11.77 5.37
C PRO A 224 -11.52 12.00 6.61
N VAL A 225 -10.26 11.56 6.58
CA VAL A 225 -9.30 11.79 7.67
C VAL A 225 -8.84 13.24 7.70
N MET A 226 -8.62 13.87 6.54
CA MET A 226 -8.31 15.32 6.46
C MET A 226 -9.44 16.17 7.07
N ILE A 227 -10.69 15.82 6.79
CA ILE A 227 -11.86 16.48 7.40
C ILE A 227 -11.87 16.27 8.92
N ALA A 228 -11.55 15.05 9.38
CA ALA A 228 -11.47 14.76 10.81
C ALA A 228 -10.34 15.57 11.49
N LEU A 229 -9.17 15.70 10.86
CA LEU A 229 -8.05 16.52 11.32
C LEU A 229 -8.40 18.01 11.37
N ALA A 230 -9.14 18.51 10.37
CA ALA A 230 -9.65 19.88 10.35
C ALA A 230 -10.57 20.16 11.54
N LYS A 231 -11.48 19.21 11.85
CA LYS A 231 -12.42 19.30 12.98
C LYS A 231 -11.77 19.12 14.36
N HIS A 232 -10.75 18.27 14.46
CA HIS A 232 -10.07 18.00 15.73
C HIS A 232 -9.38 19.26 16.28
N GLY A 233 -8.84 20.11 15.41
CA GLY A 233 -8.14 21.32 15.83
C GLY A 233 -6.77 21.04 16.48
N ARG A 234 -6.16 22.10 17.01
CA ARG A 234 -4.80 22.10 17.61
C ARG A 234 -4.79 21.84 19.12
N ALA A 235 -5.74 21.07 19.65
CA ALA A 235 -5.86 20.88 21.10
C ALA A 235 -4.57 20.23 21.66
N GLY A 236 -3.94 20.91 22.64
CA GLY A 236 -2.61 20.58 23.20
C GLY A 236 -2.54 19.32 24.07
N LYS A 237 -3.23 18.24 23.67
CA LYS A 237 -3.21 16.95 24.35
C LYS A 237 -1.97 16.12 24.02
N TYR A 238 -1.39 16.31 22.83
CA TYR A 238 -0.26 15.54 22.33
C TYR A 238 0.86 16.45 21.83
N ASP A 239 2.11 16.02 22.00
CA ASP A 239 3.26 16.59 21.29
C ASP A 239 3.29 16.06 19.85
N LEU A 240 3.02 16.95 18.90
CA LEU A 240 2.98 16.67 17.46
C LEU A 240 4.14 17.34 16.71
N SER A 241 5.15 17.85 17.43
CA SER A 241 6.26 18.63 16.85
C SER A 241 7.13 17.85 15.85
N SER A 242 7.09 16.52 15.90
CA SER A 242 7.78 15.65 14.95
C SER A 242 7.13 15.63 13.57
N LEU A 243 5.83 15.92 13.47
CA LEU A 243 5.06 15.81 12.24
C LEU A 243 5.47 16.92 11.27
N LYS A 244 6.01 16.53 10.11
CA LYS A 244 6.49 17.44 9.05
C LYS A 244 5.63 17.39 7.80
N PHE A 245 4.84 16.34 7.65
CA PHE A 245 4.12 16.11 6.41
C PHE A 245 2.79 15.40 6.66
N ILE A 246 1.73 15.93 6.04
CA ILE A 246 0.40 15.34 6.00
C ILE A 246 -0.06 15.31 4.53
N GLY A 247 -0.01 14.13 3.92
CA GLY A 247 -0.46 13.91 2.56
C GLY A 247 -1.87 13.33 2.50
N SER A 248 -2.64 13.72 1.48
CA SER A 248 -3.92 13.09 1.15
C SER A 248 -3.89 12.53 -0.26
N GLY A 249 -4.59 11.42 -0.50
CA GLY A 249 -4.74 10.84 -1.84
C GLY A 249 -6.01 10.03 -2.00
N ALA A 250 -6.10 9.29 -3.10
CA ALA A 250 -7.19 8.38 -3.48
C ALA A 250 -8.56 9.00 -3.79
N ALA A 251 -8.84 10.24 -3.37
CA ALA A 251 -10.06 10.95 -3.72
C ALA A 251 -9.86 12.49 -3.71
N PRO A 252 -10.74 13.25 -4.38
CA PRO A 252 -10.70 14.71 -4.35
C PRO A 252 -10.79 15.27 -2.93
N LEU A 253 -10.10 16.37 -2.67
CA LEU A 253 -10.07 17.05 -1.38
C LEU A 253 -10.32 18.55 -1.59
N GLY A 254 -11.22 19.12 -0.80
CA GLY A 254 -11.53 20.54 -0.85
C GLY A 254 -10.36 21.39 -0.37
N ARG A 255 -10.08 22.48 -1.09
CA ARG A 255 -9.07 23.48 -0.72
C ARG A 255 -9.28 24.04 0.69
N ASP A 256 -10.54 24.31 1.03
CA ASP A 256 -10.96 24.82 2.34
C ASP A 256 -10.53 23.89 3.48
N VAL A 257 -10.67 22.57 3.30
CA VAL A 257 -10.23 21.58 4.29
C VAL A 257 -8.71 21.60 4.42
N MET A 258 -7.97 21.63 3.31
CA MET A 258 -6.50 21.68 3.33
C MET A 258 -5.99 22.93 4.07
N GLU A 259 -6.60 24.09 3.83
CA GLU A 259 -6.26 25.34 4.51
C GLU A 259 -6.52 25.27 6.02
N VAL A 260 -7.62 24.64 6.46
CA VAL A 260 -7.90 24.44 7.89
C VAL A 260 -6.86 23.52 8.53
N VAL A 261 -6.53 22.39 7.87
CA VAL A 261 -5.49 21.48 8.38
C VAL A 261 -4.14 22.19 8.45
N ALA A 262 -3.77 22.97 7.44
CA ALA A 262 -2.52 23.75 7.45
C ALA A 262 -2.44 24.72 8.63
N ARG A 263 -3.55 25.35 9.03
CA ARG A 263 -3.61 26.20 10.22
C ARG A 263 -3.50 25.39 11.53
N ASN A 264 -4.09 24.19 11.57
CA ASN A 264 -4.03 23.32 12.73
C ASN A 264 -2.64 22.70 12.93
N PHE A 265 -1.90 22.46 11.84
CA PHE A 265 -0.57 21.82 11.82
C PHE A 265 0.45 22.72 11.09
N PRO A 266 0.82 23.88 11.67
CA PRO A 266 1.63 24.88 10.96
C PRO A 266 3.05 24.41 10.64
N ASP A 267 3.57 23.43 11.37
CA ASP A 267 4.90 22.86 11.16
C ASP A 267 4.92 21.72 10.12
N ALA A 268 3.75 21.37 9.57
CA ALA A 268 3.61 20.33 8.56
C ALA A 268 3.26 20.91 7.18
N GLU A 269 3.83 20.30 6.16
CA GLU A 269 3.39 20.45 4.79
C GLU A 269 2.09 19.67 4.58
N ILE A 270 1.09 20.34 4.01
CA ILE A 270 -0.20 19.74 3.70
C ILE A 270 -0.26 19.58 2.19
N VAL A 271 -0.34 18.35 1.72
CA VAL A 271 -0.21 18.06 0.29
C VAL A 271 -1.25 17.07 -0.20
N GLN A 272 -1.43 17.03 -1.52
CA GLN A 272 -2.24 16.02 -2.18
C GLN A 272 -1.47 15.26 -3.25
N GLY A 273 -1.75 13.97 -3.39
CA GLY A 273 -1.21 13.12 -4.45
C GLY A 273 -2.31 12.45 -5.26
N TYR A 274 -1.99 12.15 -6.52
CA TYR A 274 -2.83 11.38 -7.42
C TYR A 274 -2.14 10.07 -7.82
N GLY A 275 -2.95 9.02 -7.90
CA GLY A 275 -2.49 7.67 -8.12
C GLY A 275 -3.63 6.69 -8.31
N MET A 276 -3.32 5.56 -8.93
CA MET A 276 -4.27 4.48 -9.23
C MET A 276 -3.61 3.10 -9.04
N THR A 277 -4.42 2.06 -8.83
CA THR A 277 -3.95 0.66 -8.73
C THR A 277 -3.18 0.24 -9.98
N GLU A 278 -3.70 0.62 -11.14
CA GLU A 278 -3.17 0.40 -12.48
C GLU A 278 -1.81 1.08 -12.73
N THR A 279 -1.39 1.96 -11.81
CA THR A 279 -0.10 2.68 -11.85
C THR A 279 0.84 2.27 -10.73
N CYS A 280 0.55 1.15 -10.05
CA CYS A 280 1.31 0.70 -8.88
C CYS A 280 1.39 1.77 -7.77
N GLY A 281 0.41 2.67 -7.72
CA GLY A 281 0.37 3.77 -6.74
C GLY A 281 0.48 5.13 -7.41
N ILE A 282 1.65 5.76 -7.35
CA ILE A 282 1.81 7.20 -7.54
C ILE A 282 1.87 7.64 -9.02
N ILE A 283 1.30 8.81 -9.32
CA ILE A 283 1.38 9.50 -10.63
C ILE A 283 1.92 10.92 -10.44
N SER A 284 1.34 11.65 -9.49
CA SER A 284 1.74 13.02 -9.17
C SER A 284 1.66 13.25 -7.67
N LEU A 285 2.47 14.18 -7.17
CA LEU A 285 2.45 14.61 -5.78
C LEU A 285 2.61 16.12 -5.74
N GLU A 286 1.77 16.80 -4.96
CA GLU A 286 2.03 18.17 -4.58
C GLU A 286 3.23 18.15 -3.62
N TYR A 287 4.31 18.78 -4.04
CA TYR A 287 5.48 18.90 -3.20
C TYR A 287 5.98 20.34 -3.30
N PRO A 288 5.57 21.23 -2.37
CA PRO A 288 5.86 22.64 -2.50
C PRO A 288 7.37 22.85 -2.44
N GLU A 289 7.92 23.60 -3.40
CA GLU A 289 9.27 24.14 -3.26
C GLU A 289 9.29 25.13 -2.09
N LYS A 290 10.39 25.11 -1.33
CA LYS A 290 10.56 25.97 -0.16
C LYS A 290 10.42 27.44 -0.55
N GLY A 291 9.37 28.10 -0.05
CA GLY A 291 9.10 29.52 -0.32
C GLY A 291 8.09 29.80 -1.45
N GLN A 292 7.59 28.77 -2.15
CA GLN A 292 6.49 28.92 -3.09
C GLN A 292 5.12 28.85 -2.38
N ALA A 293 4.12 29.50 -2.96
CA ALA A 293 2.74 29.43 -2.46
C ALA A 293 2.18 28.02 -2.65
N ARG A 294 1.57 27.46 -1.60
CA ARG A 294 0.86 26.17 -1.64
C ARG A 294 -0.27 26.24 -2.66
N GLN A 295 -0.42 25.20 -3.49
CA GLN A 295 -1.45 25.13 -4.53
C GLN A 295 -2.57 24.21 -4.06
N PHE A 296 -3.26 24.62 -3.00
CA PHE A 296 -4.36 23.85 -2.43
C PHE A 296 -5.42 23.53 -3.50
N GLY A 297 -5.72 22.24 -3.66
CA GLY A 297 -6.63 21.71 -4.68
C GLY A 297 -5.94 21.18 -5.95
N SER A 298 -4.62 21.25 -6.03
CA SER A 298 -3.83 20.56 -7.07
C SER A 298 -3.34 19.20 -6.57
N THR A 299 -3.22 18.21 -7.46
CA THR A 299 -2.52 16.93 -7.17
C THR A 299 -1.02 17.00 -7.47
N GLY A 300 -0.50 18.21 -7.72
CA GLY A 300 0.91 18.51 -7.91
C GLY A 300 1.44 18.18 -9.30
N THR A 301 2.75 17.97 -9.36
CA THR A 301 3.50 17.67 -10.58
C THR A 301 3.73 16.18 -10.73
N LEU A 302 3.95 15.74 -11.96
CA LEU A 302 4.29 14.34 -12.24
C LEU A 302 5.54 13.92 -11.44
N VAL A 303 5.52 12.71 -10.90
CA VAL A 303 6.72 12.12 -10.31
C VAL A 303 7.74 11.79 -11.40
N VAL A 304 9.00 11.60 -11.00
CA VAL A 304 10.09 11.29 -11.92
C VAL A 304 9.77 10.09 -12.81
N GLY A 305 10.11 10.18 -14.09
CA GLY A 305 9.94 9.07 -15.05
C GLY A 305 8.49 8.83 -15.50
N VAL A 306 7.56 9.72 -15.17
CA VAL A 306 6.17 9.70 -15.66
C VAL A 306 5.95 10.80 -16.67
N GLU A 307 5.33 10.43 -17.79
CA GLU A 307 4.87 11.34 -18.82
C GLU A 307 3.34 11.36 -18.80
N ALA A 308 2.74 12.53 -19.01
CA ALA A 308 1.29 12.65 -19.13
C ALA A 308 0.88 13.59 -20.26
N LYS A 309 -0.32 13.36 -20.78
CA LYS A 309 -1.03 14.27 -21.68
C LYS A 309 -2.49 14.39 -21.25
N VAL A 310 -3.12 15.48 -21.63
CA VAL A 310 -4.58 15.65 -21.56
C VAL A 310 -5.14 15.53 -22.96
N VAL A 311 -6.20 14.72 -23.13
CA VAL A 311 -6.88 14.54 -24.41
C VAL A 311 -8.36 14.87 -24.30
N ASP A 312 -8.92 15.35 -25.39
CA ASP A 312 -10.37 15.52 -25.52
C ASP A 312 -11.06 14.14 -25.53
N VAL A 313 -12.14 14.00 -24.75
CA VAL A 313 -12.79 12.70 -24.56
C VAL A 313 -13.49 12.17 -25.81
N GLU A 314 -13.94 13.04 -26.71
CA GLU A 314 -14.65 12.66 -27.93
C GLU A 314 -13.68 12.44 -29.09
N THR A 315 -12.77 13.39 -29.30
CA THR A 315 -11.87 13.44 -30.47
C THR A 315 -10.52 12.77 -30.24
N GLN A 316 -10.14 12.52 -28.98
CA GLN A 316 -8.83 11.98 -28.57
C GLN A 316 -7.64 12.85 -28.97
N ASN A 317 -7.89 14.09 -29.40
CA ASN A 317 -6.87 15.07 -29.74
C ASN A 317 -6.18 15.61 -28.48
N HIS A 318 -4.90 15.96 -28.62
CA HIS A 318 -4.12 16.58 -27.56
C HIS A 318 -4.70 17.96 -27.20
N LEU A 319 -4.89 18.20 -25.91
CA LEU A 319 -5.35 19.49 -25.40
C LEU A 319 -4.18 20.32 -24.84
N PRO A 320 -4.18 21.66 -25.05
CA PRO A 320 -3.19 22.54 -24.46
C PRO A 320 -3.43 22.72 -22.94
N PRO A 321 -2.46 23.31 -22.20
CA PRO A 321 -2.63 23.61 -20.79
C PRO A 321 -3.92 24.38 -20.47
N SER A 322 -4.48 24.14 -19.29
CA SER A 322 -5.72 24.76 -18.77
C SER A 322 -7.02 24.34 -19.47
N GLN A 323 -7.01 23.29 -20.28
CA GLN A 323 -8.24 22.66 -20.80
C GLN A 323 -8.58 21.37 -20.06
N LEU A 324 -9.88 21.09 -19.94
CA LEU A 324 -10.41 19.90 -19.30
C LEU A 324 -10.49 18.75 -20.29
N GLY A 325 -9.99 17.58 -19.89
CA GLY A 325 -10.01 16.36 -20.69
C GLY A 325 -9.56 15.15 -19.88
N GLU A 326 -9.41 14.01 -20.55
CA GLU A 326 -8.92 12.77 -19.95
C GLU A 326 -7.39 12.81 -19.79
N ILE A 327 -6.92 12.41 -18.61
CA ILE A 327 -5.48 12.31 -18.31
C ILE A 327 -4.98 10.95 -18.79
N CYS A 328 -4.11 10.94 -19.79
CA CYS A 328 -3.39 9.75 -20.21
C CYS A 328 -1.96 9.80 -19.68
N ILE A 329 -1.47 8.65 -19.19
CA ILE A 329 -0.15 8.54 -18.57
C ILE A 329 0.70 7.47 -19.25
N ARG A 330 2.02 7.65 -19.21
CA ARG A 330 3.02 6.67 -19.64
C ARG A 330 4.16 6.63 -18.62
N GLY A 331 4.57 5.42 -18.23
CA GLY A 331 5.69 5.24 -17.31
C GLY A 331 5.92 3.76 -16.96
N PRO A 332 7.09 3.42 -16.38
CA PRO A 332 7.46 2.04 -16.06
C PRO A 332 6.65 1.41 -14.91
N GLN A 333 5.89 2.20 -14.16
CA GLN A 333 5.03 1.75 -13.06
C GLN A 333 3.63 1.30 -13.51
N ILE A 334 3.26 1.53 -14.77
CA ILE A 334 1.97 1.15 -15.32
C ILE A 334 1.86 -0.38 -15.41
N MET A 335 0.71 -0.92 -15.00
CA MET A 335 0.37 -2.35 -15.03
C MET A 335 0.56 -2.99 -16.41
N GLN A 336 0.68 -4.33 -16.43
CA GLN A 336 0.70 -5.12 -17.68
C GLN A 336 -0.69 -5.36 -18.25
#